data_AF-R9K617-F1
#
_entry.id   AF-R9K617-F1
#
_cell.length_a   1.000
_cell.length_b   1.000
_cell.length_c   1.000
_cell.angle_alpha   90.00
_cell.angle_beta   90.00
_cell.angle_gamma   90.00
#
_symmetry.space_group_name_H-M   'P 1'
#
loop_
_entity.id
_entity.type
_entity.pdbx_description
1 polymer ?
#
loop_
_entity_poly.entity_id
_entity_poly.type
_entity_poly.pdbx_seq_one_letter_code
_entity_poly.pdbx_strand_id
1 'polypeptide(L)' 'MKLGELYSRPLQEVLQELNLVDMKVHTDDDGEVKAVELKYGEKSVEKKKETTWR' A
#
# COMPACT_ATOMS: atom_id res chain seq x y z
N MET A 1 11.69 0.15 -4.60
CA MET A 1 12.27 -1.18 -4.89
C MET A 1 12.20 -1.46 -6.38
N LYS A 2 13.03 -2.36 -6.91
CA LYS A 2 12.89 -2.86 -8.30
C LYS A 2 12.01 -4.10 -8.35
N LEU A 3 11.42 -4.38 -9.53
CA LEU A 3 10.56 -5.55 -9.74
C LEU A 3 11.28 -6.88 -9.43
N GLY A 4 12.55 -7.00 -9.80
CA GLY A 4 13.34 -8.21 -9.50
C GLY A 4 13.52 -8.45 -7.99
N GLU A 5 13.63 -7.39 -7.19
CA GLU A 5 13.78 -7.47 -5.73
C GLU A 5 12.47 -7.87 -5.04
N LEU A 6 11.33 -7.56 -5.66
CA LEU A 6 9.99 -7.93 -5.16
C LEU A 6 9.80 -9.45 -5.20
N TYR A 7 10.24 -10.09 -6.28
CA TYR A 7 10.11 -11.54 -6.44
C TYR A 7 11.09 -12.34 -5.58
N SER A 8 12.19 -11.73 -5.13
CA SER A 8 13.23 -12.40 -4.36
C SER A 8 13.06 -12.31 -2.84
N ARG A 9 12.08 -11.54 -2.35
CA ARG A 9 11.86 -11.28 -0.91
C ARG A 9 10.50 -11.81 -0.45
N PRO A 10 10.36 -12.20 0.84
CA PRO A 10 9.06 -12.47 1.42
C PRO A 10 8.15 -11.24 1.31
N LEU A 11 6.92 -11.44 0.84
CA LEU A 11 5.96 -10.36 0.64
C LEU A 11 5.75 -9.51 1.91
N GLN A 12 5.72 -10.16 3.08
CA GLN A 12 5.53 -9.48 4.37
C GLN A 12 6.62 -8.42 4.65
N GLU A 13 7.87 -8.69 4.33
CA GLU A 13 8.96 -7.72 4.50
C GLU A 13 8.78 -6.52 3.57
N VAL A 14 8.38 -6.78 2.32
CA VAL A 14 8.14 -5.73 1.33
C VAL A 14 6.98 -4.82 1.76
N LEU A 15 5.89 -5.41 2.26
CA LEU A 15 4.73 -4.65 2.71
C LEU A 15 5.04 -3.74 3.91
N GLN A 16 6.01 -4.08 4.75
CA GLN A 16 6.46 -3.22 5.86
C GLN A 16 7.15 -1.93 5.37
N GLU A 17 7.71 -1.93 4.16
CA GLU A 17 8.41 -0.79 3.56
C GLU A 17 7.48 0.15 2.78
N LEU A 18 6.25 -0.29 2.50
CA LEU A 18 5.24 0.45 1.73
C LEU A 18 4.11 0.95 2.64
N ASN A 19 3.28 1.87 2.13
CA ASN A 19 2.05 2.29 2.79
C ASN A 19 0.85 1.67 2.08
N LEU A 20 -0.15 1.19 2.83
CA LEU A 20 -1.45 0.83 2.28
C LEU A 20 -2.15 2.11 1.84
N VAL A 21 -2.47 2.21 0.54
CA VAL A 21 -3.08 3.40 -0.08
C VAL A 21 -4.55 3.18 -0.37
N ASP A 22 -4.94 1.94 -0.71
CA ASP A 22 -6.33 1.60 -1.02
C ASP A 22 -6.60 0.14 -0.66
N MET A 23 -7.83 -0.15 -0.26
CA MET A 23 -8.32 -1.49 0.04
C MET A 23 -9.72 -1.64 -0.52
N LYS A 24 -9.92 -2.66 -1.35
CA LYS A 24 -11.24 -3.02 -1.89
C LYS A 24 -11.59 -4.43 -1.47
N VAL A 25 -12.83 -4.58 -1.02
CA VAL A 25 -13.41 -5.87 -0.66
C VAL A 25 -14.50 -6.18 -1.66
N HIS A 26 -14.41 -7.35 -2.28
CA HIS A 26 -15.38 -7.84 -3.24
C HIS A 26 -16.19 -8.94 -2.56
N THR A 27 -17.51 -8.71 -2.43
CA THR A 27 -18.45 -9.69 -1.89
C THR A 27 -19.36 -10.23 -2.99
N ASP A 28 -19.98 -11.37 -2.74
CA ASP A 28 -21.14 -11.81 -3.51
C ASP A 28 -22.44 -11.13 -3.01
N ASP A 29 -23.57 -11.55 -3.58
CA ASP A 29 -24.90 -11.04 -3.25
C ASP A 29 -25.35 -11.41 -1.83
N ASP A 30 -24.76 -12.47 -1.24
CA ASP A 30 -25.02 -12.90 0.14
C ASP A 30 -24.12 -12.16 1.15
N GLY A 31 -23.22 -11.29 0.67
CA GLY A 31 -22.30 -10.52 1.50
C GLY A 31 -21.04 -11.30 1.91
N GLU A 32 -20.80 -12.48 1.34
CA GLU A 32 -19.58 -13.24 1.60
C GLU A 32 -18.39 -12.66 0.83
N VAL A 33 -17.27 -12.46 1.52
CA VAL A 33 -16.04 -11.97 0.90
C VAL A 33 -15.47 -13.02 -0.06
N LYS A 34 -15.34 -12.65 -1.34
CA LYS A 34 -14.71 -13.48 -2.37
C LYS A 34 -13.29 -13.04 -2.70
N ALA A 35 -13.00 -11.75 -2.60
CA ALA A 35 -11.66 -11.23 -2.85
C ALA A 35 -11.38 -9.96 -2.04
N VAL A 36 -10.10 -9.73 -1.76
CA VAL A 36 -9.59 -8.49 -1.20
C VAL A 36 -8.44 -8.01 -2.08
N GLU A 37 -8.56 -6.80 -2.60
CA GLU A 37 -7.49 -6.13 -3.33
C GLU A 37 -6.82 -5.10 -2.41
N LEU A 38 -5.51 -5.19 -2.28
CA LEU A 38 -4.70 -4.26 -1.49
C LEU A 38 -3.75 -3.52 -2.42
N LYS A 39 -3.81 -2.18 -2.39
CA LYS A 39 -2.90 -1.33 -3.13
C LYS A 39 -1.88 -0.71 -2.18
N TYR A 40 -0.62 -1.02 -2.40
CA TYR A 40 0.49 -0.43 -1.68
C TYR A 40 1.20 0.61 -2.55
N GLY A 41 1.58 1.72 -1.94
CA GLY A 41 2.32 2.81 -2.58
C GLY A 41 3.56 3.17 -1.76
N GLU A 42 4.39 4.04 -2.35
CA GLU A 42 5.56 4.58 -1.64
C GLU A 42 5.12 5.24 -0.33
N LYS A 43 5.93 5.07 0.71
CA LYS A 43 5.81 5.89 1.91
C LYS A 43 6.07 7.32 1.49
N SER A 44 5.01 8.13 1.42
CA SER A 44 5.17 9.56 1.26
C SER A 44 5.98 10.04 2.46
N VAL A 45 7.24 10.39 2.23
CA VAL A 45 7.93 11.33 3.11
C VAL A 45 7.11 12.59 2.98
N GLU A 46 6.21 12.80 3.93
CA GLU A 46 5.49 14.05 4.05
C GLU A 46 6.56 15.10 4.33
N LYS A 47 7.11 15.69 3.26
CA LYS A 47 7.85 16.94 3.35
C LYS A 47 6.82 17.92 3.84
N LYS A 48 6.71 18.07 5.17
CA LYS A 48 6.05 19.19 5.81
C LYS A 48 6.54 20.42 5.06
N LYS A 49 5.66 21.01 4.25
CA LYS A 49 5.92 22.32 3.68
C LYS A 49 5.89 23.25 4.88
N GLU A 50 7.07 23.54 5.42
CA GLU A 50 7.25 24.56 6.43
C GLU A 50 6.89 25.89 5.78
N THR A 51 5.63 26.30 5.95
CA THR A 51 5.16 27.61 5.53
C THR A 51 5.71 28.62 6.53
N THR A 52 6.93 29.08 6.30
CA THR A 52 7.47 30.26 6.99
C THR A 52 6.77 31.49 6.43
N TRP A 53 5.81 32.04 7.16
CA TRP A 53 5.25 33.36 6.86
C TRP A 53 6.31 34.41 7.23
N ARG A 54 6.64 35.30 6.28
CA ARG A 54 7.40 36.53 6.48
C ARG A 54 6.46 37.72 6.46
#